data_AF-A0A562VP94-F1
#
_entry.id   AF-A0A562VP94-F1
#
_cell.length_a   1.000
_cell.length_b   1.000
_cell.length_c   1.000
_cell.angle_alpha   90.00
_cell.angle_beta   90.00
_cell.angle_gamma   90.00
#
_symmetry.space_group_name_H-M   'P 1'
#
loop_
_entity.id
_entity.type
_entity.pdbx_description
1 polymer ?
#
loop_
_entity_poly.entity_id
_entity_poly.type
_entity_poly.pdbx_seq_one_letter_code
_entity_poly.pdbx_strand_id
1 'polypeptide(L)'
;MKKIMIVGIAMTMGILSVGAVSASADGSCCSSAKCTDKQVVQQFSQETAPLSSTLKAKERELREQYGYEGIDIRKVNDLEADIKELKSKIKLVADKYGLPNCCLS
;
A
#
# COMPACT_ATOMS: atom_id res chain seq x y z
N MET A 1 -3.06 -35.49 -56.20
CA MET A 1 -2.77 -34.09 -56.61
C MET A 1 -3.80 -33.21 -55.93
N LYS A 2 -3.48 -32.37 -54.93
CA LYS A 2 -2.79 -31.08 -55.07
C LYS A 2 -2.13 -30.73 -53.72
N LYS A 3 -0.89 -30.25 -53.81
CA LYS A 3 -0.12 -29.61 -52.74
C LYS A 3 -0.65 -28.19 -52.51
N ILE A 4 -0.23 -27.53 -51.42
CA ILE A 4 0.30 -26.15 -51.30
C ILE A 4 0.14 -25.72 -49.83
N MET A 5 1.23 -25.78 -49.05
CA MET A 5 2.13 -24.69 -48.59
C MET A 5 1.60 -23.97 -47.34
N ILE A 6 2.24 -24.17 -46.18
CA ILE A 6 3.28 -23.32 -45.56
C ILE A 6 2.73 -21.93 -45.20
N VAL A 7 2.77 -21.58 -43.91
CA VAL A 7 3.53 -20.43 -43.37
C VAL A 7 3.47 -20.56 -41.84
N GLY A 8 4.62 -20.91 -41.27
CA GLY A 8 4.84 -20.89 -39.83
C GLY A 8 4.92 -19.46 -39.34
N ILE A 9 4.06 -19.11 -38.38
CA ILE A 9 4.22 -17.90 -37.60
C ILE A 9 5.07 -18.27 -36.39
N ALA A 10 6.35 -17.99 -36.50
CA ALA A 10 7.27 -17.93 -35.38
C ALA A 10 6.83 -16.80 -34.45
N MET A 11 6.05 -17.12 -33.41
CA MET A 11 5.88 -16.23 -32.26
C MET A 11 7.11 -16.37 -31.37
N THR A 12 8.16 -15.62 -31.71
CA THR A 12 9.19 -15.22 -30.74
C THR A 12 8.57 -14.18 -29.81
N MET A 13 7.80 -14.63 -28.83
CA MET A 13 7.52 -13.79 -27.66
C MET A 13 8.77 -13.86 -26.79
N GLY A 14 9.59 -12.82 -26.96
CA GLY A 14 10.78 -12.58 -26.19
C GLY A 14 10.50 -12.72 -24.71
N ILE A 15 11.44 -13.40 -24.06
CA ILE A 15 11.63 -13.43 -22.62
C ILE A 15 11.61 -11.98 -22.14
N LEU A 16 10.48 -11.53 -21.59
CA LEU A 16 10.48 -10.38 -20.71
C LEU A 16 11.12 -10.85 -19.42
N SER A 17 12.45 -10.81 -19.42
CA SER A 17 13.27 -10.70 -18.23
C SER A 17 12.81 -9.45 -17.51
N VAL A 18 11.75 -9.55 -16.72
CA VAL A 18 11.45 -8.56 -15.69
C VAL A 18 12.49 -8.77 -14.61
N GLY A 19 13.71 -8.32 -14.89
CA GLY A 19 14.62 -7.93 -13.85
C GLY A 19 13.82 -7.02 -12.93
N ALA A 20 13.91 -7.27 -11.62
CA ALA A 20 13.35 -6.41 -10.61
C ALA A 20 13.97 -5.01 -10.78
N VAL A 21 13.36 -4.21 -11.65
CA VAL A 21 13.47 -2.77 -11.61
C VAL A 21 12.69 -2.41 -10.35
N SER A 22 13.43 -2.30 -9.25
CA SER A 22 13.05 -1.39 -8.19
C SER A 22 12.67 -0.09 -8.88
N ALA A 23 11.38 0.13 -9.06
CA ALA A 23 10.84 1.41 -9.46
C ALA A 23 11.08 2.36 -8.29
N SER A 24 12.33 2.79 -8.11
CA SER A 24 12.63 4.06 -7.47
C SER A 24 12.11 5.10 -8.44
N ALA A 25 10.81 5.36 -8.36
CA ALA A 25 10.19 6.53 -8.93
C ALA A 25 11.02 7.73 -8.45
N ASP A 26 11.55 8.46 -9.42
CA ASP A 26 12.33 9.69 -9.26
C ASP A 26 11.42 10.84 -8.80
N GLY A 27 10.83 10.64 -7.62
CA GLY A 27 10.00 11.57 -6.86
C GLY A 27 10.57 11.59 -5.45
N SER A 28 11.54 12.48 -5.24
CA SER A 28 12.35 12.69 -4.04
C SER A 28 11.53 12.89 -2.75
N CYS A 29 10.94 11.82 -2.22
CA CYS A 29 10.37 11.80 -0.89
C CYS A 29 10.99 10.69 -0.03
N CYS A 30 11.29 9.54 -0.65
CA CYS A 30 11.97 8.42 0.01
C CYS A 30 13.50 8.50 0.02
N SER A 31 14.12 9.52 -0.60
CA SER A 31 15.57 9.79 -0.49
C SER A 31 15.97 10.41 0.85
N SER A 32 15.02 10.63 1.75
CA SER A 32 15.27 11.07 3.11
C SER A 32 15.99 9.97 3.90
N ALA A 33 17.20 10.23 4.38
CA ALA A 33 18.07 9.24 5.04
C ALA A 33 17.40 8.44 6.17
N LYS A 34 16.37 9.02 6.81
CA LYS A 34 15.59 8.38 7.88
C LYS A 34 14.62 7.28 7.41
N CYS A 35 14.15 7.34 6.17
CA CYS A 35 13.28 6.31 5.60
C CYS A 35 14.03 5.02 5.26
N THR A 36 15.35 5.14 5.06
CA THR A 36 16.27 4.03 4.85
C THR A 36 16.95 3.57 6.14
N ASP A 37 16.75 4.28 7.26
CA ASP A 37 17.26 3.88 8.57
C ASP A 37 16.42 2.73 9.12
N LYS A 38 16.94 1.52 8.96
CA LYS A 38 16.27 0.28 9.38
C LYS A 38 15.91 0.27 10.87
N GLN A 39 16.74 0.88 11.73
CA GLN A 39 16.47 0.86 13.17
C GLN A 39 15.28 1.75 13.51
N VAL A 40 15.25 2.96 12.95
CA VAL A 40 14.16 3.92 13.15
C VAL A 40 12.84 3.37 12.60
N VAL A 41 12.87 2.79 11.39
CA VAL A 41 11.69 2.17 10.77
C VAL A 41 11.19 0.98 11.57
N GLN A 42 12.10 0.15 12.11
CA GLN A 42 11.72 -1.00 12.93
C GLN A 42 11.08 -0.57 14.25
N GLN A 43 11.61 0.45 14.93
CA GLN A 43 11.03 1.00 16.16
C GLN A 43 9.65 1.61 15.91
N PHE A 44 9.51 2.40 14.84
CA PHE A 44 8.23 2.93 14.41
C PHE A 44 7.22 1.80 14.14
N SER A 45 7.62 0.75 13.42
CA SER A 45 6.75 -0.39 13.10
C SER A 45 6.31 -1.15 14.35
N GLN A 46 7.20 -1.37 15.31
CA GLN A 46 6.86 -2.02 16.58
C GLN A 46 5.88 -1.18 17.41
N GLU A 47 6.11 0.13 17.52
CA GLU A 47 5.26 1.03 18.31
C GLU A 47 3.89 1.23 17.66
N THR A 48 3.81 1.20 16.33
CA THR A 48 2.55 1.38 15.58
C THR A 48 1.83 0.09 15.20
N ALA A 49 2.41 -1.08 15.46
CA ALA A 49 1.80 -2.38 15.17
C ALA A 49 0.35 -2.54 15.70
N PRO A 50 0.05 -2.23 16.98
CA PRO A 50 -1.33 -2.36 17.48
C PRO A 50 -2.29 -1.35 16.84
N LEU A 51 -1.82 -0.11 16.59
CA LEU A 51 -2.61 0.93 15.92
C LEU A 51 -2.92 0.55 14.47
N SER A 52 -1.93 0.02 13.75
CA SER A 52 -2.04 -0.43 12.37
C SER A 52 -2.97 -1.63 12.23
N SER A 53 -2.92 -2.58 13.19
CA SER A 53 -3.85 -3.71 13.23
C SER A 53 -5.29 -3.24 13.42
N THR A 54 -5.51 -2.33 14.37
CA THR A 54 -6.82 -1.75 14.65
C THR A 54 -7.34 -0.95 13.46
N LEU A 55 -6.48 -0.17 12.81
CA LEU A 55 -6.81 0.60 11.61
C LEU A 55 -7.29 -0.32 10.49
N LYS A 56 -6.56 -1.41 10.20
CA LYS A 56 -6.94 -2.38 9.16
C LYS A 56 -8.27 -3.06 9.47
N ALA A 57 -8.56 -3.33 10.74
CA ALA A 57 -9.86 -3.88 11.14
C ALA A 57 -11.00 -2.88 10.88
N LYS A 58 -10.81 -1.61 11.24
CA LYS A 58 -11.81 -0.54 11.03
C LYS A 58 -12.02 -0.23 9.55
N GLU A 59 -10.96 -0.19 8.74
CA GLU A 59 -11.06 -0.01 7.28
C GLU A 59 -11.80 -1.18 6.61
N ARG A 60 -11.63 -2.41 7.12
CA ARG A 60 -12.41 -3.57 6.67
C ARG A 60 -13.89 -3.41 7.03
N GLU A 61 -14.19 -3.07 8.28
CA GLU A 61 -15.56 -2.87 8.74
C GLU A 61 -16.26 -1.77 7.92
N LEU A 62 -15.56 -0.68 7.62
CA LEU A 62 -16.07 0.39 6.76
C LEU A 62 -16.37 -0.12 5.35
N ARG A 63 -15.47 -0.91 4.76
CA ARG A 63 -15.70 -1.53 3.44
C ARG A 63 -16.91 -2.47 3.44
N GLU A 64 -17.09 -3.22 4.52
CA GLU A 64 -18.26 -4.09 4.69
C GLU A 64 -19.55 -3.28 4.80
N GLN A 65 -19.54 -2.12 5.50
CA GLN A 65 -20.70 -1.22 5.56
C GLN A 65 -21.17 -0.77 4.17
N TYR A 66 -20.24 -0.45 3.27
CA TYR A 66 -20.56 -0.08 1.88
C TYR A 66 -21.03 -1.26 1.01
N GLY A 67 -20.91 -2.50 1.48
CA GLY A 67 -21.37 -3.70 0.78
C GLY A 67 -22.81 -4.13 1.07
N TYR A 68 -23.49 -3.49 2.04
CA TYR A 68 -24.88 -3.83 2.39
C TYR A 68 -25.90 -3.07 1.52
N GLU A 69 -27.08 -3.67 1.29
CA GLU A 69 -28.18 -3.04 0.54
C GLU A 69 -28.78 -1.80 1.24
N GLY A 70 -28.49 -1.61 2.53
CA GLY A 70 -28.82 -0.40 3.28
C GLY A 70 -27.60 0.08 4.05
N ILE A 71 -27.03 1.22 3.64
CA ILE A 71 -25.87 1.82 4.30
C ILE A 71 -26.32 2.48 5.60
N ASP A 72 -25.77 2.04 6.73
CA ASP A 72 -25.89 2.76 7.99
C ASP A 72 -24.92 3.94 8.01
N ILE A 73 -25.42 5.12 7.64
CA ILE A 73 -24.64 6.36 7.56
C ILE A 73 -24.04 6.76 8.92
N ARG A 74 -24.70 6.46 10.04
CA ARG A 74 -24.16 6.78 11.37
C ARG A 74 -22.94 5.93 11.64
N LYS A 75 -23.06 4.62 11.38
CA LYS A 75 -21.95 3.68 11.54
C LYS A 75 -20.78 4.00 10.62
N VAL A 76 -21.05 4.42 9.38
CA VAL A 76 -20.00 4.89 8.45
C VAL A 76 -19.26 6.09 9.02
N ASN A 77 -19.97 7.12 9.50
CA ASN A 77 -19.35 8.33 10.06
C ASN A 77 -18.48 8.01 11.29
N ASP A 78 -18.96 7.12 12.17
CA ASP A 78 -18.22 6.70 13.36
C ASP A 78 -16.92 5.95 12.96
N LEU A 79 -17.01 5.05 11.98
CA LEU A 79 -15.84 4.33 11.46
C LEU A 79 -14.83 5.27 10.79
N GLU A 80 -15.28 6.25 10.03
CA GLU A 80 -14.40 7.25 9.41
C GLU A 80 -13.70 8.14 10.45
N ALA A 81 -14.39 8.50 11.53
CA ALA A 81 -13.81 9.23 12.65
C ALA A 81 -12.74 8.41 13.37
N ASP A 82 -13.03 7.13 13.69
CA ASP A 82 -12.08 6.19 14.29
C ASP A 82 -10.83 6.01 13.42
N ILE A 83 -11.02 5.81 12.10
CA ILE A 83 -9.93 5.66 11.13
C ILE A 83 -9.06 6.92 11.10
N LYS A 84 -9.68 8.11 11.09
CA LYS A 84 -8.96 9.39 11.09
C LYS A 84 -8.14 9.56 12.36
N GLU A 85 -8.70 9.21 13.53
CA GLU A 85 -7.98 9.27 14.80
C GLU A 85 -6.79 8.31 14.83
N LEU A 86 -6.98 7.06 14.38
CA LEU A 86 -5.90 6.07 14.29
C LEU A 86 -4.78 6.53 13.36
N LYS A 87 -5.11 7.08 12.19
CA LYS A 87 -4.13 7.66 11.26
C LYS A 87 -3.39 8.84 11.90
N SER A 88 -4.08 9.68 12.67
CA SER A 88 -3.45 10.78 13.41
C SER A 88 -2.47 10.27 14.48
N LYS A 89 -2.82 9.21 15.22
CA LYS A 89 -1.94 8.60 16.22
C LYS A 89 -0.69 8.00 15.58
N ILE A 90 -0.84 7.27 14.47
CA ILE A 90 0.28 6.72 13.71
C ILE A 90 1.20 7.84 13.21
N LYS A 91 0.62 8.93 12.70
CA LYS A 91 1.38 10.10 12.26
C LYS A 91 2.15 10.76 13.40
N LEU A 92 1.56 10.91 14.59
CA LEU A 92 2.28 11.43 15.77
C LEU A 92 3.50 10.57 16.14
N VAL A 93 3.37 9.25 16.02
CA VAL A 93 4.51 8.34 16.22
C VAL A 93 5.54 8.52 15.11
N ALA A 94 5.13 8.69 13.86
CA ALA A 94 6.05 8.99 12.76
C ALA A 94 6.82 10.30 12.98
N ASP A 95 6.14 11.36 13.41
CA ASP A 95 6.71 12.66 13.72
C ASP A 95 7.76 12.55 14.85
N LYS A 96 7.50 11.73 15.89
CA LYS A 96 8.46 11.40 16.96
C LYS A 96 9.78 10.82 16.43
N TYR A 97 9.71 9.98 15.39
CA TYR A 97 10.88 9.40 14.74
C TYR A 97 11.47 10.30 13.62
N GLY A 98 10.77 11.37 13.26
CA GLY A 98 11.12 12.24 12.14
C GLY A 98 10.98 11.52 10.78
N LEU A 99 10.03 10.60 10.68
CA LEU A 99 9.69 9.91 9.44
C LEU A 99 8.74 10.79 8.62
N PRO A 100 9.09 11.20 7.39
CA PRO A 100 8.18 11.95 6.54
C PRO A 100 7.01 11.07 6.10
N ASN A 101 5.86 11.70 5.81
CA ASN A 101 4.61 10.98 5.46
C ASN A 101 4.76 9.99 4.30
N CYS A 102 5.66 10.26 3.34
CA CYS A 102 5.90 9.36 2.21
C CYS A 102 6.56 8.03 2.59
N CYS A 103 7.08 7.92 3.81
CA CYS A 103 7.68 6.68 4.32
C CYS A 103 6.69 5.85 5.14
N LEU A 104 5.45 6.33 5.25
CA LEU A 104 4.33 5.69 5.94
C LEU A 104 3.32 5.07 4.96
N SER A 105 3.61 5.14 3.65
CA SER A 105 2.71 4.71 2.58
C SER A 105 2.74 3.20 2.33
#